data_AF-A0AAW2JFX8-F1
#
_entry.id   AF-A0AAW2JFX8-F1
#
_cell.length_a   1.000
_cell.length_b   1.000
_cell.length_c   1.000
_cell.angle_alpha   90.00
_cell.angle_beta   90.00
_cell.angle_gamma   90.00
#
_symmetry.space_group_name_H-M   'P 1'
#
loop_
_entity.id
_entity.type
_entity.pdbx_description
1 polymer ?
#
loop_
_entity_poly.entity_id
_entity_poly.type
_entity_poly.pdbx_seq_one_letter_code
_entity_poly.pdbx_strand_id
1 'polypeptide(L)'
;METNKFNGTNYNDWPRNLRIVLDFENQGYVLDKPLPTALSEGSSPEERLTFEKWHEDNRKVRSIILALMTNEIQKQYDRLEDVPSIILCIKDVYAVRDRHIRYAVTKAFFGTKIRGIVYAESWGQDAFPCGKARGP
;
A
#
# COMPACT_ATOMS: atom_id res chain seq x y z
N MET A 1 6.43 -16.32 -9.65
CA MET A 1 6.18 -15.96 -8.23
C MET A 1 6.52 -14.50 -7.91
N GLU A 2 7.36 -13.82 -8.70
CA GLU A 2 7.76 -12.42 -8.51
C GLU A 2 6.61 -11.40 -8.58
N THR A 3 5.57 -11.66 -9.37
CA THR A 3 4.46 -10.72 -9.64
C THR A 3 3.64 -10.32 -8.42
N ASN A 4 3.64 -11.14 -7.36
CA ASN A 4 2.86 -10.89 -6.16
C ASN A 4 3.69 -10.34 -4.99
N LYS A 5 5.00 -10.13 -5.19
CA LYS A 5 5.86 -9.54 -4.17
C LYS A 5 5.50 -8.06 -3.96
N PHE A 6 5.58 -7.62 -2.72
CA PHE A 6 5.42 -6.22 -2.37
C PHE A 6 6.55 -5.40 -2.98
N ASN A 7 6.17 -4.43 -3.81
CA ASN A 7 7.09 -3.52 -4.50
C ASN A 7 6.81 -2.04 -4.17
N GLY A 8 5.93 -1.78 -3.20
CA GLY A 8 5.57 -0.43 -2.77
C GLY A 8 4.48 0.25 -3.61
N THR A 9 4.19 -0.22 -4.82
CA THR A 9 3.09 0.31 -5.66
C THR A 9 1.83 -0.53 -5.59
N ASN A 10 1.96 -1.81 -5.23
CA ASN A 10 0.85 -2.76 -5.12
C ASN A 10 0.25 -2.89 -3.70
N TYR A 11 0.33 -1.84 -2.89
CA TYR A 11 -0.15 -1.88 -1.49
C TYR A 11 -1.65 -2.20 -1.37
N ASN A 12 -2.48 -1.89 -2.37
CA ASN A 12 -3.91 -2.22 -2.29
C ASN A 12 -4.19 -3.73 -2.38
N ASP A 13 -3.34 -4.49 -3.08
CA ASP A 13 -3.52 -5.93 -3.31
C ASP A 13 -2.66 -6.79 -2.39
N TRP A 14 -1.46 -6.30 -2.03
CA TRP A 14 -0.50 -7.08 -1.25
C TRP A 14 -1.02 -7.57 0.11
N PRO A 15 -1.73 -6.76 0.93
CA PRO A 15 -2.29 -7.22 2.20
C PRO A 15 -3.28 -8.39 2.04
N ARG A 16 -4.04 -8.43 0.93
CA ARG A 16 -4.93 -9.55 0.62
C ARG A 16 -4.13 -10.81 0.33
N ASN A 17 -3.08 -10.71 -0.48
CA ASN A 17 -2.20 -11.84 -0.78
C ASN A 17 -1.49 -12.37 0.47
N LEU A 18 -1.01 -11.47 1.33
CA LEU A 18 -0.40 -11.83 2.61
C LEU A 18 -1.41 -12.60 3.49
N ARG A 19 -2.65 -12.10 3.62
CA ARG A 19 -3.69 -12.75 4.41
C ARG A 19 -3.94 -14.19 3.94
N ILE A 20 -4.03 -14.42 2.63
CA ILE A 20 -4.23 -15.76 2.04
C ILE A 20 -3.11 -16.72 2.45
N VAL A 21 -1.84 -16.28 2.35
CA VAL A 21 -0.69 -17.12 2.73
C VAL A 21 -0.69 -17.42 4.23
N LEU A 22 -1.02 -16.43 5.05
CA LEU A 22 -1.06 -16.62 6.51
C LEU A 22 -2.24 -17.47 6.98
N ASP A 23 -3.39 -17.36 6.32
CA ASP A 23 -4.55 -18.20 6.60
C ASP A 23 -4.25 -19.67 6.23
N PHE A 24 -3.52 -19.91 5.14
CA PHE A 24 -3.03 -21.24 4.79
C PHE A 24 -2.09 -21.83 5.86
N GLU A 25 -1.24 -20.99 6.45
CA GLU A 25 -0.32 -21.40 7.53
C GLU A 25 -0.96 -21.41 8.93
N ASN A 26 -2.24 -21.02 9.05
CA ASN A 26 -2.96 -20.82 10.31
C ASN A 26 -2.32 -19.79 11.25
N GLN A 27 -1.72 -18.74 10.68
CA GLN A 27 -0.94 -17.70 11.39
C GLN A 27 -1.50 -16.29 11.20
N GLY A 28 -2.68 -16.14 10.59
CA GLY A 28 -3.29 -14.81 10.36
C GLY A 28 -3.47 -13.99 11.64
N TYR A 29 -3.64 -14.65 12.78
CA TYR A 29 -3.85 -14.02 14.08
C TYR A 29 -2.66 -13.15 14.55
N VAL A 30 -1.44 -13.45 14.07
CA VAL A 30 -0.22 -12.71 14.43
C VAL A 30 -0.27 -11.25 13.92
N LEU A 31 -1.02 -10.99 12.84
CA LEU A 31 -1.18 -9.63 12.32
C LEU A 31 -2.12 -8.77 13.17
N ASP A 32 -3.06 -9.40 13.87
CA ASP A 32 -4.18 -8.71 14.53
C ASP A 32 -3.98 -8.63 16.04
N LYS A 33 -3.26 -9.59 16.64
CA LYS A 33 -3.02 -9.64 18.08
C LYS A 33 -1.77 -8.87 18.48
N PRO A 34 -1.81 -8.15 19.62
CA PRO A 34 -0.62 -7.52 20.17
C PRO A 34 0.40 -8.57 20.63
N LEU A 35 1.66 -8.12 20.81
CA LEU A 35 2.68 -8.93 21.47
C LEU A 35 2.16 -9.44 22.82
N PRO A 36 2.38 -10.73 23.17
CA PRO A 36 2.13 -11.24 24.50
C PRO A 36 2.92 -10.42 25.52
N THR A 37 2.31 -10.21 26.69
CA THR A 37 3.02 -9.62 27.82
C THR A 37 4.18 -10.51 28.24
N ALA A 38 5.28 -9.90 28.65
CA ALA A 38 6.44 -10.63 29.16
C ALA A 38 6.03 -11.52 30.35
N LEU A 39 6.54 -12.75 30.35
CA LEU A 39 6.32 -13.70 31.44
C LEU A 39 6.98 -13.20 32.74
N SER A 40 6.28 -13.35 33.86
CA SER A 40 6.82 -13.17 35.22
C SER A 40 7.25 -14.52 35.82
N GLU A 41 8.02 -14.51 36.91
CA GLU A 41 8.46 -15.74 37.61
C GLU A 41 7.27 -16.63 38.03
N GLY A 42 6.13 -16.01 38.36
CA GLY A 42 4.89 -16.70 38.72
C GLY A 42 4.03 -17.21 37.55
N SER A 43 4.47 -17.05 36.30
CA SER A 43 3.66 -17.47 35.14
C SER A 43 3.51 -18.98 35.07
N SER A 44 2.29 -19.43 34.84
CA SER A 44 1.92 -20.83 34.66
C SER A 44 2.64 -21.46 33.47
N PRO A 45 2.84 -22.80 33.48
CA PRO A 45 3.38 -23.52 32.32
C PRO A 45 2.60 -23.24 31.03
N GLU A 46 1.29 -23.08 31.11
CA GLU A 46 0.41 -22.80 29.97
C GLU A 46 0.65 -21.41 29.37
N GLU A 47 0.87 -20.39 30.21
CA GLU A 47 1.23 -19.04 29.77
C GLU A 47 2.60 -19.04 29.08
N ARG A 48 3.57 -19.77 29.63
CA ARG A 48 4.92 -19.91 29.04
C ARG A 48 4.86 -20.56 27.67
N LEU A 49 4.08 -21.64 27.54
CA LEU A 49 3.88 -22.34 26.27
C LEU A 49 3.20 -21.45 25.23
N THR A 50 2.20 -20.68 25.64
CA THR A 50 1.51 -19.72 24.75
C THR A 50 2.45 -18.61 24.28
N PHE A 51 3.26 -18.08 25.18
CA PHE A 51 4.27 -17.06 24.88
C PHE A 51 5.32 -17.57 23.88
N GLU A 52 5.88 -18.76 24.12
CA GLU A 52 6.88 -19.36 23.24
C GLU A 52 6.32 -19.67 21.84
N LYS A 53 5.12 -20.24 21.79
CA LYS A 53 4.40 -20.49 20.54
C LYS A 53 4.17 -19.20 19.75
N TRP A 54 3.75 -18.12 20.43
CA TRP A 54 3.55 -16.84 19.77
C TRP A 54 4.85 -16.31 19.17
N HIS A 55 5.99 -16.44 19.87
CA HIS A 55 7.28 -15.99 19.35
C HIS A 55 7.74 -16.82 18.14
N GLU A 56 7.49 -18.12 18.15
CA GLU A 56 7.75 -18.99 17.00
C GLU A 56 6.90 -18.58 15.79
N ASP A 57 5.61 -18.40 16.01
CA ASP A 57 4.65 -17.95 15.01
C ASP A 57 5.03 -16.56 14.45
N ASN A 58 5.42 -15.61 15.31
CA ASN A 58 5.93 -14.30 14.90
C ASN A 58 7.19 -14.41 14.01
N ARG A 59 8.16 -15.27 14.36
CA ARG A 59 9.35 -15.49 13.51
C ARG A 59 8.96 -16.05 12.14
N LYS A 60 8.03 -17.00 12.10
CA LYS A 60 7.54 -17.60 10.86
C LYS A 60 6.83 -16.58 9.98
N VAL A 61 5.91 -15.81 10.55
CA VAL A 61 5.17 -14.75 9.83
C VAL A 61 6.11 -13.66 9.33
N ARG A 62 7.10 -13.25 10.13
CA ARG A 62 8.14 -12.31 9.71
C ARG A 62 8.89 -12.83 8.47
N SER A 63 9.32 -14.09 8.48
CA SER A 63 9.98 -14.69 7.31
C SER A 63 9.09 -14.71 6.08
N ILE A 64 7.79 -15.02 6.23
CA ILE A 64 6.81 -14.97 5.13
C ILE A 64 6.69 -13.54 4.57
N ILE A 65 6.51 -12.55 5.44
CA ILE A 65 6.38 -11.14 5.05
C ILE A 65 7.61 -10.70 4.25
N LEU A 66 8.82 -10.97 4.76
CA LEU A 66 10.08 -10.60 4.11
C LEU A 66 10.26 -11.33 2.77
N ALA A 67 9.89 -12.60 2.68
CA ALA A 67 9.96 -13.37 1.42
C ALA A 67 8.96 -12.88 0.37
N LEU A 68 7.83 -12.31 0.81
CA LEU A 68 6.82 -11.68 -0.04
C LEU A 68 7.17 -10.23 -0.39
N MET A 69 8.40 -9.76 -0.17
CA MET A 69 8.88 -8.44 -0.58
C MET A 69 9.91 -8.55 -1.71
N THR A 70 10.09 -7.45 -2.45
CA THR A 70 11.28 -7.29 -3.29
C THR A 70 12.52 -7.09 -2.42
N ASN A 71 13.69 -7.44 -2.95
CA ASN A 71 14.96 -7.33 -2.21
C ASN A 71 15.25 -5.91 -1.70
N GLU A 72 14.81 -4.87 -2.44
CA GLU A 72 14.99 -3.46 -2.09
C GLU A 72 14.19 -3.06 -0.86
N ILE A 73 12.96 -3.56 -0.75
CA ILE A 73 12.06 -3.31 0.38
C ILE A 73 12.42 -4.19 1.56
N GLN A 74 12.75 -5.46 1.30
CA GLN A 74 13.15 -6.42 2.33
C GLN A 74 14.31 -5.89 3.20
N LYS A 75 15.35 -5.31 2.59
CA LYS A 75 16.51 -4.72 3.30
C LYS A 75 16.17 -3.57 4.24
N GLN A 76 14.99 -2.96 4.09
CA GLN A 76 14.55 -1.87 4.97
C GLN A 76 13.91 -2.41 6.25
N TYR A 77 13.38 -3.64 6.20
CA TYR A 77 12.58 -4.22 7.28
C TYR A 77 13.20 -5.49 7.88
N ASP A 78 14.29 -6.02 7.31
CA ASP A 78 14.94 -7.25 7.77
C ASP A 78 15.47 -7.18 9.21
N ARG A 79 15.81 -5.98 9.70
CA ARG A 79 16.25 -5.76 11.09
C ARG A 79 15.12 -5.66 12.10
N LEU A 80 13.87 -5.51 11.66
CA LEU A 80 12.74 -5.47 12.58
C LEU A 80 12.38 -6.90 12.98
N GLU A 81 12.24 -7.15 14.28
CA GLU A 81 11.97 -8.50 14.81
C GLU A 81 10.47 -8.77 14.97
N ASP A 82 9.69 -7.72 15.19
CA ASP A 82 8.28 -7.80 15.48
C ASP A 82 7.43 -7.51 14.24
N VAL A 83 6.55 -8.46 13.92
CA VAL A 83 5.63 -8.38 12.79
C VAL A 83 4.73 -7.14 12.88
N PRO A 84 4.16 -6.78 14.05
CA PRO A 84 3.32 -5.60 14.17
C PRO A 84 4.01 -4.30 13.73
N SER A 85 5.26 -4.05 14.11
CA SER A 85 5.98 -2.84 13.67
C SER A 85 6.24 -2.85 12.18
N ILE A 86 6.63 -3.98 11.59
CA ILE A 86 6.82 -4.09 10.13
C ILE A 86 5.54 -3.68 9.40
N ILE A 87 4.41 -4.25 9.80
CA ILE A 87 3.10 -3.97 9.18
C ILE A 87 2.69 -2.52 9.39
N LEU A 88 2.92 -1.95 10.58
CA LEU A 88 2.59 -0.56 10.88
C LEU A 88 3.43 0.42 10.04
N CYS A 89 4.74 0.19 9.92
CA CYS A 89 5.61 1.00 9.07
C CYS A 89 5.18 0.93 7.59
N ILE A 90 4.83 -0.26 7.09
CA ILE A 90 4.35 -0.41 5.71
C ILE A 90 3.04 0.35 5.50
N LYS A 91 2.10 0.24 6.44
CA LYS A 91 0.82 0.98 6.39
C LYS A 91 1.07 2.48 6.33
N ASP A 92 1.92 3.01 7.20
CA ASP A 92 2.19 4.45 7.28
C ASP A 92 2.83 4.99 5.99
N VAL A 93 3.85 4.29 5.48
CA VAL A 93 4.59 4.74 4.29
C VAL A 93 3.78 4.59 3.01
N TYR A 94 3.07 3.48 2.82
CA TYR A 94 2.50 3.13 1.52
C TYR A 94 0.99 3.33 1.44
N ALA A 95 0.22 3.13 2.51
CA ALA A 95 -1.22 3.35 2.48
C ALA A 95 -1.56 4.84 2.40
N VAL A 96 -0.87 5.66 3.20
CA VAL A 96 -1.08 7.11 3.23
C VAL A 96 -0.63 7.72 1.91
N ARG A 97 0.57 7.38 1.44
CA ARG A 97 1.11 7.91 0.19
C ARG A 97 0.21 7.59 -1.00
N ASP A 98 -0.29 6.37 -1.10
CA ASP A 98 -1.22 5.98 -2.16
C ASP A 98 -2.52 6.80 -2.12
N ARG A 99 -3.07 7.07 -0.92
CA ARG A 99 -4.23 7.95 -0.77
C ARG A 99 -3.95 9.38 -1.24
N HIS A 100 -2.79 9.93 -0.88
CA HIS A 100 -2.40 11.29 -1.30
C HIS A 100 -2.18 11.39 -2.82
N ILE A 101 -1.52 10.39 -3.42
CA ILE A 101 -1.33 10.31 -4.88
C ILE A 101 -2.68 10.20 -5.58
N ARG A 102 -3.54 9.27 -5.16
CA ARG A 102 -4.89 9.11 -5.71
C ARG A 102 -5.71 10.38 -5.62
N TYR A 103 -5.68 11.05 -4.46
CA TYR A 103 -6.36 12.34 -4.27
C TYR A 103 -5.81 13.43 -5.19
N ALA A 104 -4.49 13.56 -5.31
CA ALA A 104 -3.86 14.56 -6.18
C ALA A 104 -4.21 14.33 -7.66
N VAL A 105 -4.15 13.08 -8.14
CA VAL A 105 -4.52 12.71 -9.52
C VAL A 105 -6.00 12.98 -9.78
N THR A 106 -6.87 12.55 -8.86
CA THR A 106 -8.32 12.79 -8.94
C THR A 106 -8.62 14.30 -8.96
N LYS A 107 -8.02 15.06 -8.05
CA LYS A 107 -8.18 16.51 -7.99
C LYS A 107 -7.64 17.20 -9.24
N ALA A 108 -6.52 16.76 -9.81
CA ALA A 108 -6.02 17.32 -11.07
C ALA A 108 -6.99 17.03 -12.22
N PHE A 109 -7.47 15.78 -12.33
CA PHE A 109 -8.40 15.35 -13.37
C PHE A 109 -9.76 16.08 -13.31
N PHE A 110 -10.37 16.18 -12.13
CA PHE A 110 -11.64 16.91 -11.95
C PHE A 110 -11.44 18.43 -11.83
N GLY A 111 -10.26 18.88 -11.41
CA GLY A 111 -9.86 20.28 -11.32
C GLY A 111 -9.52 20.90 -12.68
N THR A 112 -9.11 20.09 -13.65
CA THR A 112 -9.28 20.40 -15.07
C THR A 112 -10.76 20.30 -15.43
N LYS A 113 -11.52 21.29 -14.98
CA LYS A 113 -12.84 21.60 -15.54
C LYS A 113 -12.69 21.57 -17.06
N ILE A 114 -13.53 20.76 -17.71
CA ILE A 114 -13.74 20.69 -19.14
C ILE A 114 -13.71 22.12 -19.72
N ARG A 115 -12.54 22.58 -20.17
CA ARG A 115 -12.36 23.81 -20.95
C ARG A 115 -12.23 23.46 -22.45
N GLY A 116 -12.83 22.34 -22.85
CA GLY A 116 -12.67 21.81 -24.21
C GLY A 116 -13.95 21.24 -24.86
N ILE A 117 -15.11 21.25 -24.19
CA ILE A 117 -16.38 20.81 -24.79
C ILE A 117 -17.47 21.88 -24.65
N VAL A 118 -17.05 23.15 -24.53
CA VAL A 118 -17.96 24.30 -24.73
C VAL A 118 -17.21 25.35 -25.56
N TYR A 119 -16.77 24.96 -26.75
CA TYR A 119 -16.46 25.88 -27.86
C TYR A 119 -16.83 25.17 -29.17
N ALA A 120 -18.09 24.75 -29.28
CA ALA A 120 -18.68 24.39 -30.57
C ALA A 120 -20.08 24.99 -30.77
N GLU A 121 -20.61 25.73 -29.80
CA GLU A 121 -21.95 26.31 -29.87
C GLU A 121 -21.95 27.73 -29.29
N SER A 122 -21.33 28.69 -29.97
CA SER A 122 -21.61 30.14 -29.77
C SER A 122 -20.76 31.05 -30.66
N TRP A 123 -20.77 30.86 -31.99
CA TRP A 123 -20.55 31.99 -32.92
C TRP A 123 -21.39 31.74 -34.17
N GLY A 124 -22.66 32.07 -34.08
CA GLY A 124 -23.45 32.45 -35.23
C GLY A 124 -23.04 33.87 -35.66
N GLN A 125 -22.84 34.03 -36.97
CA GLN A 125 -22.84 35.29 -37.71
C GLN A 125 -21.91 36.38 -37.17
N ASP A 126 -20.68 36.42 -37.68
CA ASP A 126 -20.09 37.65 -38.21
C ASP A 126 -18.98 37.31 -39.20
N ALA A 127 -19.09 37.89 -40.39
CA ALA A 127 -18.26 37.64 -41.54
C ALA A 127 -16.84 38.22 -41.37
N PHE A 128 -15.81 37.42 -41.64
CA PHE A 128 -14.49 37.94 -42.00
C PHE A 128 -14.28 37.78 -43.51
N PRO A 129 -14.09 38.85 -44.30
CA PRO A 129 -13.44 38.73 -45.59
C PRO A 129 -11.94 38.99 -45.39
N CYS A 130 -11.17 37.93 -45.14
CA CYS A 130 -9.72 38.04 -45.25
C CYS A 130 -9.33 37.77 -46.71
N GLY A 131 -9.24 38.84 -47.49
CA GLY A 131 -8.87 38.77 -48.90
C GLY A 131 -8.35 40.10 -49.41
N LYS A 132 -7.03 40.30 -49.34
CA LYS A 132 -6.17 40.63 -50.49
C LYS A 132 -4.74 40.92 -50.03
N ALA A 133 -3.84 40.05 -50.47
CA ALA A 133 -2.45 40.40 -50.71
C ALA A 133 -2.39 41.54 -51.75
N ARG A 134 -1.49 42.50 -51.55
CA ARG A 134 -1.01 43.38 -52.61
C ARG A 134 0.40 43.87 -52.26
N GLY A 135 1.39 43.40 -53.03
CA GLY A 135 2.54 44.23 -53.40
C GLY A 135 2.14 45.17 -54.55
N PRO A 136 3.08 45.80 -55.27
CA PRO A 136 4.53 45.66 -55.20
C PRO A 136 5.19 46.47 -54.07
#